data_AF-A0A162B0N6-F1
#
_entry.id   AF-A0A162B0N6-F1
#
_cell.length_a   1.000
_cell.length_b   1.000
_cell.length_c   1.000
_cell.angle_alpha   90.00
_cell.angle_beta   90.00
_cell.angle_gamma   90.00
#
_symmetry.space_group_name_H-M   'P 1'
#
loop_
_entity.id
_entity.type
_entity.pdbx_description
1 polymer ?
#
loop_
_entity_poly.entity_id
_entity_poly.type
_entity_poly.pdbx_seq_one_letter_code
_entity_poly.pdbx_strand_id
1 'polypeptide(L)'
;MKEKFMFVRHRNALRFSLKYQASMANKNKSAKEKEVSSQSVNLQMPMSLDSDEMIERPIGRKAAKKLKRAANEAKAEEGLEILKTIQNDALAIASSRRESIQVSLQLQKELVQLRLAKEDRERQNEERERQIYEASIMAMDTTKILPDLAKYYDALKVNIMKKM
;
A
#
# COMPACT_ATOMS: atom_id res chain seq x y z
N MET A 1 21.14 9.44 5.36
CA MET A 1 20.86 7.99 5.51
C MET A 1 19.41 7.83 5.94
N LYS A 2 18.54 7.31 5.08
CA LYS A 2 17.11 7.11 5.41
C LYS A 2 16.94 5.69 5.91
N GLU A 3 16.95 5.50 7.22
CA GLU A 3 16.56 4.24 7.84
C GLU A 3 15.09 3.96 7.49
N LYS A 4 14.89 3.09 6.50
CA LYS A 4 13.56 2.60 6.16
C LYS A 4 12.99 1.91 7.40
N PHE A 5 11.90 2.47 7.92
CA PHE A 5 11.11 2.05 9.08
C PHE A 5 11.24 0.54 9.36
N MET A 6 12.13 0.20 10.31
CA MET A 6 12.52 -1.18 10.64
C MET A 6 11.30 -2.04 11.01
N PHE A 7 10.26 -1.42 11.57
CA PHE A 7 9.04 -2.09 11.99
C PHE A 7 8.34 -2.87 10.86
N VAL A 8 8.24 -2.33 9.65
CA VAL A 8 7.56 -3.02 8.53
C VAL A 8 8.33 -4.27 8.11
N ARG A 9 9.67 -4.17 8.10
CA ARG A 9 10.56 -5.29 7.76
C ARG A 9 10.48 -6.40 8.81
N HIS A 10 10.49 -6.06 10.10
CA HIS A 10 10.38 -7.03 11.19
C HIS A 10 8.98 -7.68 11.26
N ARG A 11 7.92 -6.91 11.02
CA ARG A 11 6.55 -7.42 10.97
C ARG A 11 6.35 -8.43 9.84
N ASN A 12 6.92 -8.17 8.66
CA ASN A 12 6.87 -9.11 7.55
C ASN A 12 7.68 -10.38 7.86
N ALA A 13 8.89 -10.25 8.43
CA ALA A 13 9.70 -11.41 8.82
C ALA A 13 8.98 -12.34 9.81
N LEU A 14 8.23 -11.78 10.77
CA LEU A 14 7.45 -12.56 11.73
C LEU A 14 6.27 -13.29 11.07
N ARG A 15 5.50 -12.61 10.21
CA ARG A 15 4.35 -13.20 9.49
C ARG A 15 4.73 -14.39 8.60
N PHE A 16 5.90 -14.31 7.97
CA PHE A 16 6.39 -15.35 7.06
C PHE A 16 7.36 -16.34 7.72
N SER A 17 7.54 -16.27 9.04
CA SER A 17 8.34 -17.26 9.74
C SER A 17 7.62 -18.61 9.82
N LEU A 18 8.35 -19.71 9.60
CA LEU A 18 7.79 -21.07 9.71
C LEU A 18 7.15 -21.33 11.08
N LYS A 19 7.72 -20.78 12.15
CA LYS A 19 7.20 -20.93 13.51
C LYS A 19 5.81 -20.30 13.66
N TYR A 20 5.60 -19.11 13.08
CA TYR A 20 4.31 -18.43 13.14
C TYR A 20 3.24 -19.19 12.34
N GLN A 21 3.57 -19.65 11.13
CA GLN A 21 2.66 -20.44 10.29
C GLN A 21 2.28 -21.78 10.94
N ALA A 22 3.24 -22.49 11.53
CA ALA A 22 3.00 -23.74 12.25
C ALA A 22 2.06 -23.53 13.47
N SER A 23 2.20 -22.42 14.20
CA SER A 23 1.31 -22.14 15.34
C SER A 23 -0.14 -21.91 14.93
N MET A 24 -0.36 -21.29 13.75
CA MET A 24 -1.70 -21.06 13.21
C MET A 24 -2.32 -22.34 12.66
N ALA A 25 -1.51 -23.25 12.09
CA ALA A 25 -1.96 -24.56 11.66
C ALA A 25 -2.36 -25.48 12.84
N ASN A 26 -1.67 -25.37 13.97
CA ASN A 26 -1.94 -26.20 15.16
C ASN A 26 -3.13 -25.71 16.00
N LYS A 27 -3.45 -24.41 15.98
CA LYS A 27 -4.64 -23.88 16.66
C LYS A 27 -5.97 -24.40 16.10
N ASN A 28 -5.99 -24.86 14.86
CA ASN A 28 -7.19 -25.41 14.23
C ASN A 28 -7.41 -26.90 14.49
N LYS A 29 -6.51 -27.58 15.22
CA LYS A 29 -6.57 -29.04 15.45
C LYS A 29 -6.94 -29.47 16.88
N SER A 30 -6.99 -28.57 17.87
CA SER A 30 -7.15 -28.97 19.28
C SER A 30 -8.59 -28.94 19.83
N ALA A 31 -9.61 -28.83 18.98
CA ALA A 31 -11.00 -28.90 19.42
C ALA A 31 -11.54 -30.33 19.28
N LYS A 32 -10.98 -31.28 20.03
CA LYS A 32 -11.63 -32.57 20.33
C LYS A 32 -10.99 -33.21 21.56
N GLU A 33 -11.87 -33.63 22.48
CA GLU A 33 -11.66 -34.59 23.57
C GLU A 33 -11.05 -34.07 24.88
N LYS A 34 -11.92 -33.71 25.82
CA LYS A 34 -11.96 -34.36 27.15
C LYS A 34 -13.28 -34.08 27.85
N GLU A 35 -14.16 -35.08 27.85
CA GLU A 35 -15.19 -35.25 28.85
C GLU A 35 -14.58 -35.82 30.15
N VAL A 36 -15.38 -35.72 31.22
CA VAL A 36 -15.27 -36.36 32.54
C VAL A 36 -14.52 -35.55 33.61
N SER A 37 -15.27 -34.93 34.53
CA SER A 37 -15.49 -35.53 35.86
C SER A 37 -16.39 -34.66 36.74
N SER A 38 -17.46 -35.26 37.23
CA SER A 38 -18.44 -34.71 38.16
C SER A 38 -17.85 -34.59 39.56
N GLN A 39 -18.08 -33.47 40.25
CA GLN A 39 -17.93 -33.40 41.70
C GLN A 39 -19.13 -32.66 42.30
N SER A 40 -20.03 -33.43 42.88
CA SER A 40 -21.18 -32.98 43.65
C SER A 40 -20.72 -32.48 45.03
N VAL A 41 -21.07 -31.24 45.38
CA VAL A 41 -20.93 -30.72 46.74
C VAL A 41 -22.32 -30.46 47.31
N ASN A 42 -22.46 -30.90 48.55
CA ASN A 42 -23.67 -31.08 49.33
C ASN A 42 -24.23 -29.74 49.85
N LEU A 43 -25.52 -29.79 50.19
CA LEU A 43 -26.44 -28.73 50.59
C LEU A 43 -25.99 -27.87 51.78
N GLN A 44 -26.30 -26.57 51.74
CA GLN A 44 -26.76 -25.85 52.92
C GLN A 44 -27.62 -24.64 52.52
N MET A 45 -28.94 -24.72 52.77
CA MET A 45 -29.87 -23.59 52.68
C MET A 45 -30.27 -23.19 54.10
N PRO A 46 -30.13 -21.92 54.52
CA PRO A 46 -30.79 -21.43 55.72
C PRO A 46 -32.24 -21.09 55.38
N MET A 47 -33.18 -21.63 56.16
CA MET A 47 -34.55 -21.12 56.19
C MET A 47 -34.56 -19.78 56.92
N SER A 48 -34.94 -18.71 56.21
CA SER A 48 -35.61 -17.56 56.81
C SER A 48 -36.63 -17.03 55.80
N LEU A 49 -37.89 -17.38 56.03
CA LEU A 49 -39.04 -16.66 55.51
C LEU A 49 -39.10 -15.34 56.27
N ASP A 50 -38.97 -14.22 55.55
CA ASP A 50 -39.69 -12.97 55.80
C ASP A 50 -39.12 -11.85 54.91
N SER A 51 -39.75 -11.63 53.76
CA SER A 51 -39.81 -10.34 53.05
C SER A 51 -40.69 -10.50 51.82
N ASP A 52 -41.88 -9.89 51.89
CA ASP A 52 -42.79 -9.68 50.76
C ASP A 52 -42.25 -8.56 49.86
N GLU A 53 -41.01 -8.73 49.37
CA GLU A 53 -40.44 -7.92 48.30
C GLU A 53 -40.72 -8.64 46.99
N MET A 54 -41.88 -8.36 46.37
CA MET A 54 -42.20 -8.57 44.93
C MET A 54 -41.19 -9.45 44.16
N ILE A 55 -41.07 -10.73 44.54
CA ILE A 55 -40.13 -11.64 43.87
C ILE A 55 -40.80 -12.02 42.56
N GLU A 56 -40.47 -11.29 41.50
CA GLU A 56 -40.90 -11.57 40.15
C GLU A 56 -40.65 -13.05 39.86
N ARG A 57 -41.72 -13.78 39.52
CA ARG A 57 -41.65 -15.22 39.32
C ARG A 57 -40.63 -15.50 38.20
N PRO A 58 -39.69 -16.45 38.40
CA PRO A 58 -38.69 -16.76 37.39
C PRO A 58 -39.38 -17.14 36.08
N ILE A 59 -38.95 -16.51 35.00
CA ILE A 59 -39.50 -16.71 33.66
C ILE A 59 -39.48 -18.20 33.33
N GLY A 60 -40.67 -18.76 33.07
CA GLY A 60 -40.80 -20.16 32.72
C GLY A 60 -39.96 -20.52 31.49
N ARG A 61 -39.40 -21.73 31.48
CA ARG A 61 -38.47 -22.23 30.45
C ARG A 61 -38.95 -22.00 29.01
N LYS A 62 -40.26 -22.09 28.74
CA LYS A 62 -40.85 -21.84 27.41
C LYS A 62 -40.82 -20.36 27.03
N ALA A 63 -41.11 -19.46 27.97
CA ALA A 63 -41.06 -18.02 27.75
C ALA A 63 -39.61 -17.54 27.58
N ALA A 64 -38.68 -18.03 28.40
CA ALA A 64 -37.24 -17.74 28.28
C ALA A 64 -36.68 -18.17 26.91
N LYS A 65 -37.11 -19.33 26.39
CA LYS A 65 -36.69 -19.83 25.07
C LYS A 65 -37.20 -18.95 23.92
N LYS A 66 -38.43 -18.43 24.02
CA LYS A 66 -38.98 -17.49 23.02
C LYS A 66 -38.25 -16.14 23.05
N LEU A 67 -37.96 -15.63 24.25
CA LEU A 67 -37.22 -14.37 24.44
C LEU A 67 -35.79 -14.47 23.89
N LYS A 68 -35.09 -15.59 24.12
CA LYS A 68 -33.77 -15.85 23.51
C LYS A 68 -33.82 -15.98 22.00
N ARG A 69 -34.90 -16.56 21.42
CA ARG A 69 -35.08 -16.62 19.96
C ARG A 69 -35.28 -15.24 19.35
N ALA A 70 -36.20 -14.45 19.90
CA ALA A 70 -36.45 -13.08 19.45
C ALA A 70 -35.20 -12.18 19.57
N ALA A 71 -34.46 -12.31 20.66
CA ALA A 71 -33.20 -11.58 20.85
C ALA A 71 -32.10 -11.98 19.85
N ASN A 72 -32.09 -13.24 19.40
CA ASN A 72 -31.13 -13.72 18.40
C ASN A 72 -31.52 -13.32 16.97
N GLU A 73 -32.83 -13.26 16.66
CA GLU A 73 -33.33 -12.78 15.36
C GLU A 73 -33.06 -11.28 15.18
N ALA A 74 -33.30 -10.46 16.21
CA ALA A 74 -32.95 -9.03 16.19
C ALA A 74 -31.44 -8.80 15.97
N LYS A 75 -30.58 -9.59 16.61
CA LYS A 75 -29.12 -9.54 16.41
C LYS A 75 -28.66 -10.07 15.05
N ALA A 76 -29.43 -10.98 14.44
CA ALA A 76 -29.13 -11.48 13.11
C ALA A 76 -29.37 -10.41 12.04
N GLU A 77 -30.36 -9.54 12.25
CA GLU A 77 -30.67 -8.40 11.39
C GLU A 77 -29.56 -7.33 11.45
N GLU A 78 -29.10 -6.97 12.66
CA GLU A 78 -27.94 -6.07 12.85
C GLU A 78 -26.65 -6.63 12.21
N GLY A 79 -26.40 -7.94 12.35
CA GLY A 79 -25.25 -8.59 11.72
C GLY A 79 -25.26 -8.52 10.19
N LEU A 80 -26.46 -8.52 9.59
CA LEU A 80 -26.66 -8.45 8.14
C LEU A 80 -26.44 -7.03 7.61
N GLU A 81 -26.80 -6.01 8.39
CA GLU A 81 -26.48 -4.61 8.08
C GLU A 81 -24.97 -4.36 8.15
N ILE A 82 -24.28 -4.88 9.17
CA ILE A 82 -22.81 -4.78 9.29
C ILE A 82 -22.10 -5.45 8.10
N LEU A 83 -22.61 -6.57 7.60
CA LEU A 83 -22.04 -7.21 6.41
C LEU A 83 -22.22 -6.36 5.15
N LYS A 84 -23.38 -5.70 4.99
CA LYS A 84 -23.63 -4.78 3.87
C LYS A 84 -22.70 -3.56 3.92
N THR A 85 -22.47 -2.99 5.10
CA THR A 85 -21.55 -1.84 5.24
C THR A 85 -20.11 -2.25 4.91
N ILE A 86 -19.64 -3.39 5.42
CA ILE A 86 -18.30 -3.93 5.10
C ILE A 86 -18.15 -4.16 3.59
N GLN A 87 -19.18 -4.68 2.92
CA GLN A 87 -19.14 -4.91 1.47
C GLN A 87 -19.05 -3.58 0.70
N ASN A 88 -19.85 -2.58 1.09
CA ASN A 88 -19.82 -1.26 0.48
C ASN A 88 -18.48 -0.55 0.69
N ASP A 89 -17.92 -0.64 1.90
CA ASP A 89 -16.60 -0.10 2.22
C ASP A 89 -15.50 -0.78 1.41
N ALA A 90 -15.56 -2.11 1.26
CA ALA A 90 -14.61 -2.85 0.44
C ALA A 90 -14.66 -2.39 -1.03
N LEU A 91 -15.85 -2.12 -1.57
CA LEU A 91 -16.03 -1.58 -2.92
C LEU A 91 -15.47 -0.16 -3.04
N ALA A 92 -15.72 0.71 -2.07
CA ALA A 92 -15.21 2.09 -2.04
C ALA A 92 -13.68 2.14 -1.92
N ILE A 93 -13.08 1.25 -1.12
CA ILE A 93 -11.62 1.13 -1.02
C ILE A 93 -11.04 0.63 -2.35
N ALA A 94 -11.70 -0.35 -2.99
CA ALA A 94 -11.24 -0.88 -4.27
C ALA A 94 -11.30 0.19 -5.39
N SER A 95 -12.38 0.98 -5.46
CA SER A 95 -12.50 2.08 -6.43
C SER A 95 -11.46 3.16 -6.18
N SER A 96 -11.32 3.63 -4.94
CA SER A 96 -10.32 4.64 -4.56
C SER A 96 -8.89 4.19 -4.87
N ARG A 97 -8.57 2.91 -4.59
CA ARG A 97 -7.26 2.34 -4.93
C ARG A 97 -7.03 2.33 -6.44
N ARG A 98 -8.04 1.99 -7.23
CA ARG A 98 -7.95 1.97 -8.69
C ARG A 98 -7.70 3.39 -9.24
N GLU A 99 -8.43 4.38 -8.75
CA GLU A 99 -8.27 5.78 -9.12
C GLU A 99 -6.85 6.27 -8.78
N SER A 100 -6.38 5.99 -7.56
CA SER A 100 -5.02 6.34 -7.13
C SER A 100 -3.94 5.74 -8.04
N ILE A 101 -4.08 4.45 -8.41
CA ILE A 101 -3.16 3.80 -9.34
C ILE A 101 -3.22 4.49 -10.71
N GLN A 102 -4.41 4.80 -11.22
CA GLN A 102 -4.57 5.44 -12.51
C GLN A 102 -3.92 6.83 -12.56
N VAL A 103 -4.11 7.65 -11.52
CA VAL A 103 -3.47 8.96 -11.39
C VAL A 103 -1.95 8.81 -11.34
N SER A 104 -1.43 7.86 -10.55
CA SER A 104 0.01 7.62 -10.45
C SER A 104 0.63 7.20 -11.79
N LEU A 105 -0.08 6.40 -12.57
CA LEU A 105 0.35 5.94 -13.89
C LEU A 105 0.36 7.08 -14.90
N GLN A 106 -0.65 7.96 -14.88
CA GLN A 106 -0.70 9.14 -15.75
C GLN A 106 0.46 10.09 -15.43
N LEU A 107 0.67 10.39 -14.15
CA LEU A 107 1.79 11.24 -13.72
C LEU A 107 3.15 10.68 -14.18
N GLN A 108 3.34 9.36 -14.05
CA GLN A 108 4.58 8.72 -14.49
C GLN A 108 4.78 8.84 -16.01
N LYS A 109 3.71 8.68 -16.80
CA LYS A 109 3.77 8.87 -18.27
C LYS A 109 4.15 10.31 -18.62
N GLU A 110 3.53 11.30 -17.97
CA GLU A 110 3.83 12.71 -18.19
C GLU A 110 5.28 13.05 -17.85
N LEU A 111 5.80 12.54 -16.73
CA LEU A 111 7.20 12.74 -16.35
C LEU A 111 8.18 12.15 -17.37
N VAL A 112 7.90 10.96 -17.89
CA VAL A 112 8.72 10.34 -18.92
C VAL A 112 8.69 11.17 -20.21
N GLN A 113 7.50 11.60 -20.64
CA GLN A 113 7.36 12.44 -21.83
C GLN A 113 8.09 13.78 -21.68
N LEU A 114 7.97 14.44 -20.53
CA LEU A 114 8.69 15.68 -20.23
C LEU A 114 10.21 15.48 -20.25
N ARG A 115 10.70 14.35 -19.73
CA ARG A 115 12.14 14.04 -19.75
C ARG A 115 12.65 13.84 -21.17
N LEU A 116 11.95 13.04 -21.98
CA LEU A 116 12.31 12.82 -23.38
C LEU A 116 12.28 14.13 -24.17
N ALA A 117 11.24 14.95 -23.99
CA ALA A 117 11.13 16.24 -24.67
C ALA A 117 12.24 17.22 -24.27
N LYS A 118 12.73 17.17 -23.01
CA LYS A 118 13.88 17.96 -22.58
C LYS A 118 15.18 17.48 -23.22
N GLU A 119 15.41 16.17 -23.21
CA GLU A 119 16.60 15.55 -23.81
C GLU A 119 16.67 15.81 -25.32
N ASP A 120 15.54 15.73 -26.03
CA ASP A 120 15.48 16.06 -27.45
C ASP A 120 15.80 17.53 -27.73
N ARG A 121 15.30 18.44 -26.89
CA ARG A 121 15.62 19.87 -27.00
C ARG A 121 17.09 20.15 -26.70
N GLU A 122 17.65 19.48 -25.71
CA GLU A 122 19.06 19.60 -25.34
C GLU A 122 19.96 19.14 -26.49
N ARG A 123 19.67 17.97 -27.08
CA ARG A 123 20.38 17.48 -28.27
C ARG A 123 20.30 18.46 -29.45
N GLN A 124 19.11 19.00 -29.74
CA GLN A 124 18.95 20.00 -30.79
C GLN A 124 19.74 21.29 -30.51
N ASN A 125 19.79 21.71 -29.24
CA ASN A 125 20.56 22.89 -28.86
C ASN A 125 22.07 22.63 -28.97
N GLU A 126 22.55 21.46 -28.54
CA GLU A 126 23.96 21.07 -28.71
C GLU A 126 24.36 21.01 -30.19
N GLU A 127 23.49 20.47 -31.05
CA GLU A 127 23.74 20.45 -32.51
C GLU A 127 23.80 21.86 -33.08
N ARG A 128 22.90 22.76 -32.67
CA ARG A 128 22.95 24.17 -33.08
C ARG A 128 24.20 24.87 -32.58
N GLU A 129 24.59 24.67 -31.33
CA GLU A 129 25.80 25.25 -30.76
C GLU A 129 27.06 24.75 -31.47
N ARG A 130 27.11 23.46 -31.81
CA ARG A 130 28.18 22.88 -32.65
C ARG A 130 28.22 23.53 -34.01
N GLN A 131 27.09 23.69 -34.69
CA GLN A 131 27.01 24.36 -35.98
C GLN A 131 27.45 25.82 -35.91
N ILE A 132 27.03 26.56 -34.88
CA ILE A 132 27.44 27.94 -34.65
C ILE A 132 28.95 28.02 -34.41
N TYR A 133 29.49 27.11 -33.60
CA TYR A 133 30.92 27.04 -33.32
C TYR A 133 31.75 26.72 -34.57
N GLU A 134 31.32 25.72 -35.36
CA GLU A 134 31.97 25.37 -36.63
C GLU A 134 31.89 26.52 -37.64
N ALA A 135 30.72 27.17 -37.76
CA ALA A 135 30.55 28.36 -38.61
C ALA A 135 31.45 29.52 -38.14
N SER A 136 31.60 29.71 -36.84
CA SER A 136 32.51 30.71 -36.26
C SER A 136 33.96 30.42 -36.62
N ILE A 137 34.41 29.15 -36.55
CA ILE A 137 35.77 28.77 -36.99
C ILE A 137 35.94 29.03 -38.48
N MET A 138 34.97 28.65 -39.31
CA MET A 138 35.02 28.84 -40.75
C MET A 138 35.08 30.31 -41.15
N ALA A 139 34.36 31.18 -40.43
CA ALA A 139 34.33 32.62 -40.66
C ALA A 139 35.58 33.37 -40.16
N MET A 140 36.46 32.72 -39.39
CA MET A 140 37.61 33.41 -38.80
C MET A 140 38.67 33.74 -39.84
N ASP A 141 39.02 35.02 -39.96
CA ASP A 141 40.07 35.50 -40.87
C ASP A 141 41.46 35.24 -40.26
N THR A 142 42.23 34.34 -40.87
CA THR A 142 43.55 33.91 -40.40
C THR A 142 44.69 34.84 -40.87
N THR A 143 44.41 35.82 -41.72
CA THR A 143 45.45 36.71 -42.30
C THR A 143 46.07 37.67 -41.29
N LYS A 144 45.36 38.01 -40.22
CA LYS A 144 45.79 38.97 -39.19
C LYS A 144 46.33 38.31 -37.92
N ILE A 145 46.47 36.99 -37.91
CA ILE A 145 46.79 36.19 -36.73
C ILE A 145 48.20 35.61 -36.87
N LEU A 146 48.85 35.33 -35.74
CA LEU A 146 50.16 34.67 -35.70
C LEU A 146 50.18 33.40 -36.57
N PRO A 147 51.27 33.12 -37.33
CA PRO A 147 51.33 32.04 -38.30
C PRO A 147 51.02 30.65 -37.74
N ASP A 148 51.46 30.36 -36.51
CA ASP A 148 51.23 29.06 -35.89
C ASP A 148 49.76 28.86 -35.49
N LEU A 149 49.08 29.94 -35.08
CA LEU A 149 47.66 29.91 -34.78
C LEU A 149 46.82 29.86 -36.07
N ALA A 150 47.25 30.53 -37.13
CA ALA A 150 46.63 30.44 -38.45
C ALA A 150 46.61 28.99 -38.96
N LYS A 151 47.76 28.29 -38.90
CA LYS A 151 47.86 26.86 -39.26
C LYS A 151 46.89 25.98 -38.45
N TYR A 152 46.73 26.25 -37.16
CA TYR A 152 45.80 25.52 -36.30
C TYR A 152 44.35 25.69 -36.77
N TYR A 153 43.90 26.92 -37.02
CA TYR A 153 42.54 27.17 -37.48
C TYR A 153 42.29 26.69 -38.90
N ASP A 154 43.28 26.79 -39.79
CA ASP A 154 43.17 26.24 -41.15
C ASP A 154 43.03 24.72 -41.13
N ALA A 155 43.77 24.02 -40.25
CA ALA A 155 43.60 22.59 -40.05
C ALA A 155 42.21 22.24 -39.49
N LEU A 156 41.68 23.04 -38.57
CA LEU A 156 40.32 22.87 -38.06
C LEU A 156 39.26 23.08 -39.15
N LYS A 157 39.38 24.11 -39.99
CA LYS A 157 38.49 24.36 -41.12
C LYS A 157 38.47 23.17 -42.08
N VAL A 158 39.63 22.63 -42.41
CA VAL A 158 39.75 21.41 -43.26
C VAL A 158 39.05 20.21 -42.61
N ASN A 159 39.21 20.01 -41.30
CA ASN A 159 38.55 18.92 -40.59
C ASN A 159 37.03 19.08 -40.54
N ILE A 160 36.51 20.30 -40.42
CA ILE A 160 35.08 20.60 -40.48
C ILE A 160 34.53 20.32 -41.90
N MET A 161 35.20 20.81 -42.94
CA MET A 161 34.82 20.56 -44.33
C MET A 161 34.83 19.08 -44.73
N LYS A 162 35.68 18.26 -44.09
CA LYS A 162 35.69 16.80 -44.30
C LYS A 162 34.54 16.06 -43.60
N LYS A 163 33.93 16.68 -42.58
CA LYS A 163 32.81 16.11 -41.81
C LYS A 163 31.44 16.50 -42.37
N MET A 164 31.36 17.62 -43.08
CA MET A 164 30.21 17.99 -43.92
C MET A 164 30.07 17.06 -45.11
#